data_AF-A0A2H9PSD6-F1
#
_entry.id   AF-A0A2H9PSD6-F1
#
_cell.length_a   1.000
_cell.length_b   1.000
_cell.length_c   1.000
_cell.angle_alpha   90.00
_cell.angle_beta   90.00
_cell.angle_gamma   90.00
#
_symmetry.space_group_name_H-M   'P 1'
#
loop_
_entity.id
_entity.type
_entity.pdbx_description
1 polymer ?
#
loop_
_entity_poly.entity_id
_entity_poly.type
_entity_poly.pdbx_seq_one_letter_code
_entity_poly.pdbx_strand_id
1 'polypeptide(L)' 'MERRTKDQIIEDITKVLEKGEYSVNEIAKKIRANWSTTNITLELLKKLGLVEEVITTPKIRIFKLIKRTKK' A
#
# COMPACT_ATOMS: atom_id res chain seq x y z
N MET A 1 13.10 -20.84 -3.90
CA MET A 1 11.97 -20.01 -3.43
C MET A 1 12.53 -18.62 -3.15
N GLU A 2 12.46 -17.72 -4.12
CA GLU A 2 13.03 -16.37 -3.98
C GLU A 2 12.29 -15.63 -2.86
N ARG A 3 13.03 -15.22 -1.83
CA ARG A 3 12.52 -14.38 -0.76
C ARG A 3 12.16 -13.05 -1.40
N ARG A 4 10.87 -12.79 -1.65
CA ARG A 4 10.41 -11.43 -1.97
C ARG A 4 10.88 -10.52 -0.83
N THR A 5 11.85 -9.66 -1.12
CA THR A 5 12.42 -8.74 -0.15
C THR A 5 11.38 -7.67 0.19
N LYS A 6 11.44 -7.11 1.40
CA LYS A 6 10.51 -6.04 1.85
C LYS A 6 10.46 -4.87 0.86
N ASP A 7 11.59 -4.53 0.24
CA ASP A 7 11.69 -3.52 -0.82
C ASP A 7 10.79 -3.81 -2.03
N GLN A 8 10.72 -5.06 -2.46
CA GLN A 8 9.90 -5.43 -3.61
C GLN A 8 8.40 -5.29 -3.30
N ILE A 9 7.98 -5.63 -2.08
CA ILE A 9 6.60 -5.41 -1.63
C ILE A 9 6.28 -3.91 -1.57
N ILE A 10 7.22 -3.08 -1.12
CA ILE A 10 7.04 -1.63 -1.10
C ILE A 10 6.84 -1.10 -2.53
N GLU A 11 7.71 -1.49 -3.46
CA GLU A 11 7.64 -1.05 -4.86
C GLU A 11 6.33 -1.51 -5.54
N ASP A 12 5.90 -2.74 -5.31
CA ASP A 12 4.64 -3.26 -5.83
C ASP A 12 3.43 -2.50 -5.27
N ILE A 13 3.44 -2.17 -3.97
CA ILE A 13 2.37 -1.38 -3.34
C ILE A 13 2.31 0.02 -3.94
N THR A 14 3.45 0.71 -4.09
CA THR A 14 3.47 2.05 -4.70
C THR A 14 3.00 2.01 -6.15
N LYS A 15 3.44 1.02 -6.95
CA LYS A 15 2.95 0.83 -8.34
C LYS A 15 1.45 0.59 -8.42
N VAL A 16 0.88 -0.14 -7.46
CA VAL A 16 -0.58 -0.32 -7.38
C VAL A 16 -1.26 1.01 -7.07
N LEU A 17 -0.78 1.73 -6.07
CA LEU A 17 -1.37 3.00 -5.63
C LEU A 17 -1.14 4.17 -6.61
N GLU A 18 -0.15 4.08 -7.49
CA GLU A 18 0.00 5.04 -8.60
C GLU A 18 -1.16 4.98 -9.59
N LYS A 19 -1.81 3.81 -9.72
CA LYS A 19 -2.96 3.62 -10.61
C LYS A 19 -4.28 4.12 -10.02
N GLY A 20 -4.31 4.44 -8.72
CA GLY A 20 -5.54 4.86 -8.03
C GLY A 20 -5.57 4.47 -6.57
N GLU A 21 -6.75 4.58 -5.98
CA GLU A 21 -7.00 4.30 -4.57
C GLU A 21 -7.45 2.85 -4.43
N TYR A 22 -6.87 2.12 -3.48
CA TYR A 22 -7.17 0.71 -3.30
C TYR A 22 -7.28 0.32 -1.83
N SER A 23 -8.13 -0.65 -1.57
CA SER A 23 -8.28 -1.24 -0.25
C SER A 23 -7.06 -2.11 0.09
N VAL A 24 -6.71 -2.27 1.38
CA VAL A 24 -5.62 -3.19 1.81
C VAL A 24 -5.78 -4.59 1.18
N ASN A 25 -7.02 -5.08 1.13
CA ASN A 25 -7.33 -6.39 0.56
C ASN A 25 -7.13 -6.45 -0.96
N GLU A 26 -7.44 -5.37 -1.68
CA GLU A 26 -7.21 -5.28 -3.12
C GLU A 26 -5.72 -5.18 -3.44
N ILE A 27 -4.97 -4.42 -2.65
CA ILE A 27 -3.52 -4.28 -2.77
C ILE A 27 -2.88 -5.66 -2.53
N ALA A 28 -3.23 -6.33 -1.44
CA ALA A 28 -2.75 -7.68 -1.11
C ALA A 28 -3.00 -8.69 -2.24
N LYS A 29 -4.20 -8.66 -2.83
CA LYS A 29 -4.56 -9.51 -3.99
C LYS A 29 -3.73 -9.18 -5.23
N LYS A 30 -3.55 -7.90 -5.55
CA LYS A 30 -2.79 -7.45 -6.74
C LYS A 30 -1.32 -7.86 -6.66
N ILE A 31 -0.69 -7.69 -5.50
CA ILE A 31 0.73 -7.99 -5.29
C ILE A 31 0.97 -9.46 -4.90
N ARG A 32 -0.10 -10.24 -4.73
CA ARG A 32 -0.09 -11.63 -4.22
C ARG A 32 0.70 -11.74 -2.91
N ALA A 33 0.37 -10.87 -1.95
CA ALA A 33 0.96 -10.89 -0.61
C ALA A 33 -0.12 -11.11 0.46
N ASN A 34 0.33 -11.49 1.65
CA ASN A 34 -0.55 -11.66 2.80
C ASN A 34 -1.06 -10.31 3.30
N TRP A 35 -2.33 -10.26 3.70
CA TRP A 35 -2.98 -9.06 4.21
C TRP A 35 -2.19 -8.41 5.35
N SER A 36 -1.70 -9.20 6.31
CA SER A 36 -0.91 -8.70 7.44
C SER A 36 0.38 -8.01 7.00
N THR A 37 1.09 -8.58 6.02
CA THR A 37 2.31 -7.99 5.47
C THR A 37 1.99 -6.70 4.74
N THR A 38 0.94 -6.70 3.91
CA THR A 38 0.48 -5.49 3.21
C THR A 38 0.07 -4.40 4.18
N ASN A 39 -0.68 -4.72 5.24
CA ASN A 39 -1.09 -3.76 6.26
C ASN A 39 0.12 -3.15 6.98
N ILE A 40 1.07 -3.98 7.46
CA ILE A 40 2.29 -3.50 8.14
C ILE A 40 3.08 -2.57 7.21
N THR A 41 3.25 -2.95 5.93
CA THR A 41 3.95 -2.11 4.96
C THR A 41 3.20 -0.82 4.67
N LEU A 42 1.87 -0.84 4.52
CA LEU A 42 1.07 0.37 4.33
C LEU A 42 1.14 1.32 5.53
N GLU A 43 1.15 0.79 6.75
CA GLU A 43 1.32 1.61 7.95
C GLU A 43 2.73 2.23 8.02
N LEU A 44 3.76 1.50 7.61
CA LEU A 44 5.11 2.06 7.45
C LEU A 44 5.10 3.20 6.42
N LEU A 45 4.54 2.96 5.24
CA LEU A 45 4.47 3.97 4.16
C LEU A 45 3.64 5.19 4.57
N LYS A 46 2.59 5.00 5.37
CA LYS A 46 1.77 6.07 5.94
C LYS A 46 2.59 6.92 6.91
N LYS A 47 3.36 6.28 7.81
CA LYS A 47 4.28 6.98 8.73
C LYS A 47 5.38 7.76 7.98
N LEU A 48 5.84 7.25 6.85
CA LEU A 48 6.82 7.92 5.99
C LEU A 48 6.21 9.04 5.14
N GLY A 49 4.89 9.24 5.17
CA GLY A 49 4.22 10.26 4.36
C GLY A 49 4.23 9.95 2.86
N LEU A 50 4.31 8.66 2.49
CA LEU A 50 4.28 8.21 1.08
C LEU A 50 2.87 7.82 0.64
N VAL A 51 2.03 7.34 1.56
CA VAL A 51 0.63 7.00 1.31
C VAL A 51 -0.26 7.65 2.37
N GLU A 52 -1.48 7.95 1.98
CA GLU A 52 -2.51 8.47 2.88
C GLU A 52 -3.66 7.47 2.94
N GLU A 53 -4.23 7.33 4.12
CA GLU A 53 -5.45 6.57 4.33
C GLU A 53 -6.64 7.52 4.14
N VAL A 54 -7.40 7.30 3.06
CA VAL A 54 -8.54 8.17 2.68
C VAL A 54 -9.84 7.73 3.33
N ILE A 55 -10.02 6.42 3.53
CA ILE A 55 -11.22 5.85 4.12
C ILE A 55 -10.80 4.85 5.19
N THR A 56 -11.31 5.07 6.41
CA THR A 56 -11.16 4.16 7.55
C THR A 56 -12.53 3.80 8.08
N THR A 57 -12.99 2.61 7.72
CA THR A 57 -14.17 1.98 8.30
C THR A 57 -13.74 0.69 8.98
N PRO A 58 -14.50 0.17 9.96
CA PRO A 58 -14.16 -1.08 10.65
C PRO A 58 -14.02 -2.30 9.71
N LYS A 59 -14.56 -2.22 8.48
CA LYS A 59 -14.50 -3.30 7.49
C LYS A 59 -13.54 -3.02 6.33
N ILE A 60 -13.28 -1.75 6.02
CA ILE A 60 -12.57 -1.33 4.80
C ILE A 60 -11.62 -0.19 5.15
N ARG A 61 -10.35 -0.36 4.78
CA ARG A 61 -9.31 0.67 4.82
C ARG A 61 -8.80 0.90 3.40
N ILE A 62 -8.93 2.11 2.89
CA ILE A 62 -8.51 2.50 1.53
C ILE A 62 -7.33 3.45 1.64
N PHE A 63 -6.31 3.16 0.85
CA PHE A 63 -5.07 3.93 0.78
C PHE A 63 -4.91 4.54 -0.62
N LYS A 64 -4.29 5.72 -0.66
CA LYS A 64 -3.87 6.39 -1.88
C LYS A 64 -2.40 6.80 -1.78
N LEU A 65 -1.72 6.91 -2.92
CA LEU A 65 -0.38 7.47 -2.95
C LEU A 65 -0.44 8.99 -2.70
N ILE A 66 0.41 9.51 -1.83
CA ILE A 66 0.61 10.95 -1.69
C ILE A 66 1.46 11.37 -2.88
N LYS A 67 0.83 11.82 -3.97
CA LYS A 67 1.54 12.48 -5.07
C LYS A 67 2.21 13.72 -4.49
N ARG A 68 3.53 13.68 -4.29
CA ARG A 68 4.32 14.90 -4.15
C ARG A 68 4.13 15.68 -5.45
N THR A 69 3.24 16.64 -5.43
CA THR A 69 3.21 17.70 -6.41
C THR A 69 4.59 18.36 -6.33
N LYS A 70 5.50 18.01 -7.23
CA LYS A 70 6.63 18.89 -7.55
C LYS A 70 5.99 20.18 -8.05
N LYS A 71 5.85 21.15 -7.14
CA LYS A 71 5.55 22.54 -7.47
C LYS A 71 6.84 23.19 -7.92
#